data_AF-A0A368VX45-F1
#
_entry.id   AF-A0A368VX45-F1
#
_cell.length_a   1.000
_cell.length_b   1.000
_cell.length_c   1.000
_cell.angle_alpha   90.00
_cell.angle_beta   90.00
_cell.angle_gamma   90.00
#
_symmetry.space_group_name_H-M   'P 1'
#
loop_
_entity.id
_entity.type
_entity.pdbx_description
1 polymer ?
#
loop_
_entity_poly.entity_id
_entity_poly.type
_entity_poly.pdbx_seq_one_letter_code
_entity_poly.pdbx_strand_id
1 'polypeptide(L)'
;MASATAGADAAPTQSDRDDVARRLLHSSEALSYDPAQEVDWETPLDTNHHGASPEWSTLYGTSYWAEMTPEQQRELTRQEAASVASTGIWFEMILQQMMLRDFYAKDPTEPAFQWALTEIADECRHSIMFARGAAKLRAPAYRPRRLVVELGRAFKTLAFGEAAYAAILVAEEVLDVMQRDWMRDERIAPFVRTINNIHVVEESRHMKFAREETRSRLAGAGWLRRQINALVVAIVSYFIVTSMVHKKVYANAGLDPERATREAKNNEHHKSLLRSSCSGLMEFLGSAGLLTKASMWIYKRANLL
;
A
#
# COMPACT_ATOMS: atom_id res chain seq x y z
N MET A 1 15.65 -41.92 17.29
CA MET A 1 15.99 -40.57 16.78
C MET A 1 15.71 -40.56 15.29
N ALA A 2 14.50 -40.16 14.89
CA ALA A 2 14.15 -40.01 13.48
C ALA A 2 14.43 -38.56 13.08
N SER A 3 15.38 -38.38 12.17
CA SER A 3 15.69 -37.09 11.57
C SER A 3 14.58 -36.76 10.56
N ALA A 4 13.75 -35.78 10.88
CA ALA A 4 12.83 -35.17 9.93
C ALA A 4 13.64 -34.29 8.99
N THR A 5 13.92 -34.79 7.80
CA THR A 5 14.40 -33.99 6.68
C THR A 5 13.29 -33.02 6.30
N ALA A 6 13.48 -31.73 6.60
CA ALA A 6 12.68 -30.65 6.05
C ALA A 6 12.77 -30.73 4.52
N GLY A 7 11.64 -31.08 3.87
CA GLY A 7 11.54 -31.06 2.42
C GLY A 7 11.80 -29.63 1.93
N ALA A 8 12.75 -29.48 1.00
CA ALA A 8 12.87 -28.25 0.25
C ALA A 8 11.56 -28.06 -0.52
N ASP A 9 10.83 -26.96 -0.25
CA ASP A 9 9.65 -26.60 -1.03
C ASP A 9 10.03 -26.54 -2.51
N ALA A 10 9.48 -27.49 -3.28
CA ALA A 10 9.64 -27.49 -4.72
C ALA A 10 9.01 -26.21 -5.30
N ALA A 11 9.62 -25.67 -6.36
CA ALA A 11 9.05 -24.51 -7.04
C ALA A 11 7.63 -24.85 -7.54
N PRO A 12 6.63 -23.97 -7.33
CA PRO A 12 5.26 -24.22 -7.77
C PRO A 12 5.21 -24.41 -9.28
N THR A 13 4.40 -25.37 -9.74
CA THR A 13 4.23 -25.69 -11.16
C THR A 13 3.29 -24.69 -11.84
N GLN A 14 3.27 -24.67 -13.18
CA GLN A 14 2.29 -23.86 -13.93
C GLN A 14 0.84 -24.23 -13.57
N SER A 15 0.57 -25.51 -13.34
CA SER A 15 -0.76 -25.99 -12.92
C SER A 15 -1.18 -25.39 -11.57
N ASP A 16 -0.25 -25.31 -10.62
CA ASP A 16 -0.53 -24.74 -9.29
C ASP A 16 -0.86 -23.24 -9.39
N ARG A 17 -0.16 -22.51 -10.26
CA ARG A 17 -0.41 -21.09 -10.52
C ARG A 17 -1.78 -20.86 -11.15
N ASP A 18 -2.16 -21.67 -12.13
CA ASP A 18 -3.47 -21.58 -12.79
C ASP A 18 -4.62 -21.90 -11.83
N ASP A 19 -4.42 -22.84 -10.91
CA ASP A 19 -5.40 -23.16 -9.86
C ASP A 19 -5.61 -22.00 -8.88
N VAL A 20 -4.53 -21.32 -8.48
CA VAL A 20 -4.64 -20.12 -7.64
C VAL A 20 -5.40 -19.03 -8.38
N ALA A 21 -5.06 -18.74 -9.64
CA ALA A 21 -5.73 -17.73 -10.46
C ALA A 21 -7.23 -18.03 -10.62
N ARG A 22 -7.62 -19.29 -10.90
CA ARG A 22 -9.04 -19.69 -10.98
C ARG A 22 -9.82 -19.43 -9.69
N ARG A 23 -9.22 -19.74 -8.53
CA ARG A 23 -9.87 -19.48 -7.22
C ARG A 23 -10.04 -17.99 -6.95
N LEU A 24 -9.06 -17.18 -7.35
CA LEU A 24 -9.11 -15.74 -7.18
C LEU A 24 -10.17 -15.11 -8.10
N LEU A 25 -10.26 -15.54 -9.37
CA LEU A 25 -11.32 -15.13 -10.30
C LEU A 25 -12.71 -15.40 -9.73
N HIS A 26 -12.98 -16.62 -9.28
CA HIS A 26 -14.26 -16.98 -8.66
C HIS A 26 -14.55 -16.15 -7.41
N SER A 27 -13.53 -15.86 -6.59
CA SER A 27 -13.69 -14.99 -5.43
C SER A 27 -13.98 -13.54 -5.80
N SER A 28 -13.41 -13.04 -6.89
CA SER A 28 -13.65 -11.68 -7.38
C SER A 28 -15.07 -11.51 -7.90
N GLU A 29 -15.59 -12.49 -8.64
CA GLU A 29 -16.98 -12.49 -9.10
C GLU A 29 -17.99 -12.50 -7.94
N ALA A 30 -17.68 -13.22 -6.86
CA ALA A 30 -18.56 -13.36 -5.71
C ALA A 30 -18.50 -12.18 -4.73
N LEU A 31 -17.35 -11.50 -4.62
CA LEU A 31 -17.02 -10.55 -3.54
C LEU A 31 -16.36 -9.26 -4.09
N SER A 32 -16.86 -8.75 -5.21
CA SER A 32 -16.49 -7.41 -5.69
C SER A 32 -17.61 -6.41 -5.45
N TYR A 33 -17.22 -5.25 -4.94
CA TYR A 33 -18.12 -4.13 -4.68
C TYR A 33 -18.10 -3.16 -5.87
N ASP A 34 -19.17 -2.41 -6.06
CA ASP A 34 -19.15 -1.24 -6.95
C ASP A 34 -19.00 0.04 -6.09
N PRO A 35 -17.80 0.63 -5.97
CA PRO A 35 -17.60 1.85 -5.19
C PRO A 35 -18.49 3.02 -5.60
N ALA A 36 -18.99 3.03 -6.85
CA ALA A 36 -19.88 4.09 -7.31
C ALA A 36 -21.26 4.02 -6.65
N GLN A 37 -21.68 2.83 -6.20
CA GLN A 37 -22.98 2.57 -5.58
C GLN A 37 -22.88 2.39 -4.06
N GLU A 38 -21.83 1.72 -3.60
CA GLU A 38 -21.66 1.33 -2.19
C GLU A 38 -21.27 2.51 -1.28
N VAL A 39 -20.49 3.45 -1.80
CA VAL A 39 -20.08 4.64 -1.05
C VAL A 39 -21.16 5.71 -1.18
N ASP A 40 -21.63 6.23 -0.05
CA ASP A 40 -22.50 7.40 -0.04
C ASP A 40 -21.71 8.63 -0.48
N TRP A 41 -21.85 8.99 -1.75
CA TRP A 41 -21.22 10.16 -2.36
C TRP A 41 -22.03 11.44 -2.16
N GLU A 42 -23.34 11.35 -1.96
CA GLU A 42 -24.26 12.49 -1.98
C GLU A 42 -24.32 13.23 -0.63
N THR A 43 -24.21 12.52 0.49
CA THR A 43 -24.22 13.17 1.81
C THR A 43 -23.03 14.14 1.95
N PRO A 44 -23.25 15.42 2.26
CA PRO A 44 -22.16 16.38 2.43
C PRO A 44 -21.14 15.94 3.49
N LEU A 45 -19.87 16.30 3.30
CA LEU A 45 -18.84 16.06 4.31
C LEU A 45 -19.19 16.75 5.62
N ASP A 46 -19.42 15.96 6.67
CA ASP A 46 -19.45 16.46 8.05
C ASP A 46 -18.03 16.64 8.58
N THR A 47 -17.63 17.89 8.75
CA THR A 47 -16.30 18.27 9.24
C THR A 47 -16.07 17.95 10.71
N ASN A 48 -17.08 17.46 11.43
CA ASN A 48 -16.93 16.94 12.78
C ASN A 48 -16.31 15.53 12.84
N HIS A 49 -16.13 14.87 11.69
CA HIS A 49 -15.46 13.57 11.63
C HIS A 49 -14.00 13.71 11.19
N HIS A 50 -13.17 12.79 11.67
CA HIS A 50 -11.80 12.61 11.19
C HIS A 50 -11.77 11.94 9.81
N GLY A 51 -10.67 12.08 9.07
CA GLY A 51 -10.42 11.28 7.85
C GLY A 51 -9.65 9.99 8.10
N ALA A 52 -8.91 9.93 9.19
CA ALA A 52 -8.14 8.78 9.66
C ALA A 52 -8.23 8.73 11.18
N SER A 53 -8.03 7.55 11.79
CA SER A 53 -7.98 7.45 13.25
C SER A 53 -6.91 8.40 13.77
N PRO A 54 -7.19 9.23 14.79
CA PRO A 54 -6.25 10.21 15.33
C PRO A 54 -4.86 9.65 15.60
N GLU A 55 -4.79 8.41 16.11
CA GLU A 55 -3.56 7.71 16.49
C GLU A 55 -2.62 7.48 15.29
N TRP A 56 -3.15 7.50 14.06
CA TRP A 56 -2.40 7.39 12.82
C TRP A 56 -1.86 8.74 12.31
N SER A 57 -2.31 9.87 12.88
CA SER A 57 -1.80 11.18 12.49
C SER A 57 -0.31 11.31 12.74
N THR A 58 0.41 11.96 11.82
CA THR A 58 1.85 12.17 11.95
C THR A 58 2.23 13.03 13.15
N LEU A 59 1.29 13.81 13.69
CA LEU A 59 1.50 14.65 14.87
C LEU A 59 0.95 14.04 16.16
N TYR A 60 0.20 12.94 16.11
CA TYR A 60 -0.41 12.37 17.32
C TYR A 60 0.63 12.11 18.42
N GLY A 61 0.29 12.51 19.66
CA GLY A 61 1.17 12.37 20.82
C GLY A 61 2.31 13.39 20.91
N THR A 62 2.46 14.31 19.94
CA THR A 62 3.44 15.41 20.01
C THR A 62 2.93 16.60 20.81
N SER A 63 3.83 17.52 21.18
CA SER A 63 3.46 18.81 21.78
C SER A 63 2.53 19.61 20.87
N TYR A 64 2.80 19.64 19.56
CA TYR A 64 1.97 20.41 18.64
C TYR A 64 0.56 19.86 18.56
N TRP A 65 0.39 18.54 18.56
CA TRP A 65 -0.94 17.93 18.59
C TRP A 65 -1.74 18.27 19.85
N ALA A 66 -1.08 18.32 21.00
CA ALA A 66 -1.73 18.70 22.26
C ALA A 66 -2.19 20.18 22.28
N GLU A 67 -1.55 21.04 21.49
CA GLU A 67 -1.92 22.46 21.33
C GLU A 67 -3.01 22.69 20.28
N MET A 68 -3.25 21.72 19.38
CA MET A 68 -4.23 21.85 18.31
C MET A 68 -5.66 21.83 18.83
N THR A 69 -6.55 22.60 18.20
CA THR A 69 -7.99 22.47 18.45
C THR A 69 -8.53 21.15 17.89
N PRO A 70 -9.67 20.64 18.39
CA PRO A 70 -10.31 19.45 17.83
C PRO A 70 -10.61 19.58 16.33
N GLU A 71 -10.89 20.79 15.83
CA GLU A 71 -11.15 21.08 14.42
C GLU A 71 -9.87 20.95 13.59
N GLN A 72 -8.73 21.44 14.10
CA GLN A 72 -7.44 21.29 13.45
C GLN A 72 -7.00 19.82 13.41
N GLN A 73 -7.25 19.05 14.47
CA GLN A 73 -6.96 17.60 14.50
C GLN A 73 -7.79 16.85 13.45
N ARG A 74 -9.08 17.16 13.34
CA ARG A 74 -9.98 16.58 12.35
C ARG A 74 -9.60 16.97 10.92
N GLU A 75 -9.25 18.23 10.70
CA GLU A 75 -8.79 18.69 9.39
C GLU A 75 -7.46 18.04 9.00
N LEU A 76 -6.49 17.96 9.92
CA LEU A 76 -5.22 17.31 9.65
C LEU A 76 -5.42 15.85 9.24
N THR A 77 -6.22 15.07 9.96
CA THR A 77 -6.43 13.66 9.61
C THR A 77 -7.19 13.49 8.28
N ARG A 78 -8.07 14.43 7.90
CA ARG A 78 -8.68 14.46 6.55
C ARG A 78 -7.65 14.71 5.46
N GLN A 79 -6.76 15.68 5.64
CA GLN A 79 -5.71 15.98 4.67
C GLN A 79 -4.69 14.84 4.56
N GLU A 80 -4.32 14.22 5.69
CA GLU A 80 -3.43 13.04 5.72
C GLU A 80 -4.06 11.84 5.02
N ALA A 81 -5.33 11.52 5.29
CA ALA A 81 -6.04 10.43 4.61
C ALA A 81 -6.10 10.65 3.08
N ALA A 82 -6.40 11.87 2.64
CA ALA A 82 -6.39 12.20 1.22
C ALA A 82 -4.98 12.14 0.59
N SER A 83 -3.93 12.47 1.34
CA SER A 83 -2.54 12.32 0.89
C SER A 83 -2.14 10.85 0.73
N VAL A 84 -2.56 9.99 1.66
CA VAL A 84 -2.35 8.54 1.58
C VAL A 84 -3.06 7.98 0.34
N ALA A 85 -4.34 8.31 0.16
CA ALA A 85 -5.12 7.92 -1.00
C ALA A 85 -4.49 8.40 -2.33
N SER A 86 -4.02 9.64 -2.39
CA SER A 86 -3.34 10.19 -3.57
C SER A 86 -2.02 9.47 -3.88
N THR A 87 -1.29 9.04 -2.85
CA THR A 87 -0.05 8.27 -2.99
C THR A 87 -0.33 6.86 -3.47
N GLY A 88 -1.39 6.21 -2.95
CA GLY A 88 -1.89 4.92 -3.42
C GLY A 88 -2.20 4.95 -4.91
N ILE A 89 -3.00 5.93 -5.38
CA ILE A 89 -3.30 6.11 -6.81
C ILE A 89 -2.01 6.20 -7.65
N TRP A 90 -1.03 7.00 -7.23
CA TRP A 90 0.23 7.12 -7.96
C TRP A 90 1.01 5.80 -8.04
N PHE A 91 1.00 5.04 -6.94
CA PHE A 91 1.67 3.75 -6.85
C PHE A 91 0.97 2.71 -7.73
N GLU A 92 -0.36 2.61 -7.68
CA GLU A 92 -1.11 1.67 -8.51
C GLU A 92 -0.94 1.92 -10.00
N MET A 93 -0.90 3.19 -10.41
CA MET A 93 -0.59 3.52 -11.80
C MET A 93 0.76 2.95 -12.26
N ILE A 94 1.76 2.86 -11.37
CA ILE A 94 3.06 2.25 -11.69
C ILE A 94 2.91 0.74 -11.85
N LEU A 95 2.23 0.08 -10.92
CA LEU A 95 2.06 -1.36 -10.91
C LEU A 95 1.23 -1.87 -12.08
N GLN A 96 0.10 -1.23 -12.37
CA GLN A 96 -0.76 -1.56 -13.51
C GLN A 96 0.01 -1.52 -14.84
N GLN A 97 0.90 -0.53 -15.03
CA GLN A 97 1.76 -0.47 -16.22
C GLN A 97 2.76 -1.62 -16.28
N MET A 98 3.28 -2.05 -15.13
CA MET A 98 4.22 -3.17 -15.05
C MET A 98 3.52 -4.50 -15.31
N MET A 99 2.31 -4.71 -14.78
CA MET A 99 1.48 -5.88 -15.05
C MET A 99 1.07 -5.96 -16.52
N LEU A 100 0.59 -4.86 -17.11
CA LEU A 100 0.25 -4.79 -18.54
C LEU A 100 1.44 -5.19 -19.41
N ARG A 101 2.65 -4.71 -19.09
CA ARG A 101 3.86 -5.10 -19.83
C ARG A 101 4.22 -6.57 -19.61
N ASP A 102 4.08 -7.11 -18.40
CA ASP A 102 4.38 -8.54 -18.12
C ASP A 102 3.41 -9.49 -18.84
N PHE A 103 2.16 -9.06 -19.10
CA PHE A 103 1.13 -9.90 -19.73
C PHE A 103 0.85 -9.57 -21.21
N TYR A 104 1.42 -8.49 -21.78
CA TYR A 104 1.11 -7.94 -23.11
C TYR A 104 0.98 -8.96 -24.26
N ALA A 105 1.78 -10.03 -24.27
CA ALA A 105 1.80 -11.04 -25.34
C ALA A 105 1.69 -12.48 -24.80
N LYS A 106 1.16 -12.67 -23.59
CA LYS A 106 0.86 -14.00 -23.04
C LYS A 106 -0.47 -14.54 -23.58
N ASP A 107 -0.70 -15.83 -23.43
CA ASP A 107 -1.92 -16.49 -23.92
C ASP A 107 -3.17 -15.96 -23.17
N PRO A 108 -4.13 -15.33 -23.86
CA PRO A 108 -5.32 -14.77 -23.22
C PRO A 108 -6.30 -15.83 -22.71
N THR A 109 -6.14 -17.10 -23.10
CA THR A 109 -6.95 -18.22 -22.62
C THR A 109 -6.49 -18.75 -21.27
N GLU A 110 -5.30 -18.36 -20.80
CA GLU A 110 -4.78 -18.76 -19.49
C GLU A 110 -5.47 -18.00 -18.34
N PRO A 111 -5.81 -18.69 -17.22
CA PRO A 111 -6.40 -18.05 -16.05
C PRO A 111 -5.54 -16.93 -15.46
N ALA A 112 -4.22 -17.06 -15.51
CA ALA A 112 -3.29 -16.05 -15.01
C ALA A 112 -3.41 -14.72 -15.78
N PHE A 113 -3.64 -14.78 -17.09
CA PHE A 113 -3.86 -13.59 -17.91
C PHE A 113 -5.18 -12.90 -17.54
N GLN A 114 -6.25 -13.68 -17.40
CA GLN A 114 -7.58 -13.17 -17.02
C GLN A 114 -7.56 -12.56 -15.62
N TRP A 115 -6.86 -13.20 -14.67
CA TRP A 115 -6.65 -12.66 -13.33
C TRP A 115 -5.89 -11.33 -13.36
N ALA A 116 -4.78 -11.25 -14.09
CA ALA A 116 -4.01 -10.01 -14.18
C ALA A 116 -4.82 -8.83 -14.72
N LEU A 117 -5.70 -9.05 -15.71
CA LEU A 117 -6.61 -8.01 -16.19
C LEU A 117 -7.73 -7.68 -15.20
N THR A 118 -8.18 -8.65 -14.41
CA THR A 118 -9.15 -8.42 -13.32
C THR A 118 -8.55 -7.53 -12.25
N GLU A 119 -7.33 -7.81 -11.82
CA GLU A 119 -6.57 -7.00 -10.86
C GLU A 119 -6.38 -5.56 -11.37
N ILE A 120 -6.00 -5.38 -12.64
CA ILE A 120 -5.91 -4.03 -13.25
C ILE A 120 -7.27 -3.30 -13.24
N ALA A 121 -8.38 -4.02 -13.46
CA ALA A 121 -9.71 -3.44 -13.45
C ALA A 121 -10.17 -3.05 -12.03
N ASP A 122 -9.87 -3.87 -11.03
CA ASP A 122 -10.08 -3.55 -9.61
C ASP A 122 -9.31 -2.26 -9.25
N GLU A 123 -8.03 -2.17 -9.61
CA GLU A 123 -7.22 -0.99 -9.31
C GLU A 123 -7.66 0.29 -10.01
N CYS A 124 -8.29 0.18 -11.19
CA CYS A 124 -8.95 1.31 -11.80
C CYS A 124 -10.14 1.81 -10.95
N ARG A 125 -10.95 0.89 -10.40
CA ARG A 125 -12.11 1.24 -9.56
C ARG A 125 -11.65 1.79 -8.21
N HIS A 126 -10.65 1.18 -7.57
CA HIS A 126 -10.01 1.69 -6.36
C HIS A 126 -9.46 3.10 -6.55
N SER A 127 -8.71 3.33 -7.64
CA SER A 127 -8.13 4.63 -7.93
C SER A 127 -9.18 5.73 -8.12
N ILE A 128 -10.29 5.42 -8.81
CA ILE A 128 -11.42 6.35 -8.97
C ILE A 128 -12.08 6.60 -7.61
N MET A 129 -12.31 5.55 -6.81
CA MET A 129 -12.88 5.65 -5.47
C MET A 129 -12.04 6.56 -4.57
N PHE A 130 -10.72 6.36 -4.52
CA PHE A 130 -9.79 7.19 -3.77
C PHE A 130 -9.75 8.64 -4.26
N ALA A 131 -9.79 8.87 -5.58
CA ALA A 131 -9.82 10.21 -6.15
C ALA A 131 -11.10 10.97 -5.76
N ARG A 132 -12.27 10.31 -5.83
CA ARG A 132 -13.55 10.87 -5.37
C ARG A 132 -13.54 11.11 -3.86
N GLY A 133 -12.96 10.19 -3.08
CA GLY A 133 -12.78 10.32 -1.64
C GLY A 133 -11.94 11.55 -1.28
N ALA A 134 -10.78 11.73 -1.91
CA ALA A 134 -9.92 12.90 -1.71
C ALA A 134 -10.64 14.22 -2.08
N ALA A 135 -11.40 14.23 -3.17
CA ALA A 135 -12.22 15.38 -3.55
C ALA A 135 -13.31 15.69 -2.52
N LYS A 136 -14.03 14.67 -2.02
CA LYS A 136 -15.06 14.82 -0.97
C LYS A 136 -14.47 15.29 0.36
N LEU A 137 -13.25 14.89 0.68
CA LEU A 137 -12.44 15.40 1.80
C LEU A 137 -11.96 16.85 1.60
N ARG A 138 -12.25 17.49 0.46
CA ARG A 138 -11.82 18.84 0.10
C ARG A 138 -10.29 19.01 0.07
N ALA A 139 -9.57 17.92 -0.21
CA ALA A 139 -8.13 17.95 -0.32
C ALA A 139 -7.70 18.40 -1.72
N PRO A 140 -6.56 19.11 -1.84
CA PRO A 140 -5.94 19.34 -3.15
C PRO A 140 -5.29 18.05 -3.66
N ALA A 141 -4.87 18.07 -4.93
CA ALA A 141 -4.09 16.99 -5.50
C ALA A 141 -2.70 16.91 -4.85
N TYR A 142 -2.54 16.00 -3.89
CA TYR A 142 -1.23 15.64 -3.34
C TYR A 142 -0.49 14.77 -4.34
N ARG A 143 0.80 15.05 -4.52
CA ARG A 143 1.66 14.29 -5.44
C ARG A 143 3.00 14.03 -4.77
N PRO A 144 3.63 12.87 -5.01
CA PRO A 144 5.00 12.64 -4.60
C PRO A 144 5.93 13.73 -5.15
N ARG A 145 7.09 13.90 -4.50
CA ARG A 145 8.09 14.87 -4.96
C ARG A 145 8.55 14.52 -6.37
N ARG A 146 8.93 15.53 -7.15
CA ARG A 146 9.38 15.36 -8.54
C ARG A 146 10.41 14.25 -8.72
N LEU A 147 11.43 14.20 -7.85
CA LEU A 147 12.44 13.13 -7.89
C LEU A 147 11.81 11.73 -7.76
N VAL A 148 10.85 11.56 -6.85
CA VAL A 148 10.15 10.27 -6.64
C VAL A 148 9.30 9.92 -7.87
N VAL A 149 8.66 10.91 -8.49
CA VAL A 149 7.92 10.70 -9.74
C VAL A 149 8.84 10.23 -10.88
N GLU A 150 10.01 10.86 -11.04
CA GLU A 150 10.99 10.43 -12.07
C GLU A 150 11.59 9.06 -11.77
N LEU A 151 11.88 8.75 -10.49
CA LEU A 151 12.30 7.41 -10.08
C LEU A 151 11.22 6.37 -10.35
N GLY A 152 9.94 6.70 -10.10
CA GLY A 152 8.80 5.85 -10.45
C GLY A 152 8.69 5.61 -11.96
N ARG A 153 8.97 6.64 -12.79
CA ARG A 153 9.04 6.47 -14.25
C ARG A 153 10.16 5.52 -14.69
N ALA A 154 11.35 5.66 -14.11
CA ALA A 154 12.45 4.74 -14.38
C ALA A 154 12.09 3.32 -13.92
N PHE A 155 11.53 3.18 -12.71
CA PHE A 155 11.15 1.90 -12.13
C PHE A 155 10.12 1.16 -12.99
N LYS A 156 8.99 1.80 -13.34
CA LYS A 156 7.97 1.16 -14.19
C LYS A 156 8.52 0.70 -15.55
N THR A 157 9.48 1.43 -16.10
CA THR A 157 10.07 1.14 -17.42
C THR A 157 11.14 0.05 -17.35
N LEU A 158 11.92 -0.03 -16.28
CA LEU A 158 13.10 -0.90 -16.19
C LEU A 158 12.91 -2.14 -15.30
N ALA A 159 12.07 -2.07 -14.26
CA ALA A 159 11.86 -3.19 -13.36
C ALA A 159 11.12 -4.31 -14.09
N PHE A 160 11.48 -5.57 -13.85
CA PHE A 160 10.83 -6.74 -14.43
C PHE A 160 10.74 -7.86 -13.39
N GLY A 161 9.86 -8.83 -13.62
CA GLY A 161 9.82 -10.05 -12.81
C GLY A 161 9.40 -9.83 -11.35
N GLU A 162 10.04 -10.56 -10.44
CA GLU A 162 9.77 -10.61 -9.01
C GLU A 162 9.91 -9.28 -8.26
N ALA A 163 10.77 -8.36 -8.75
CA ALA A 163 10.93 -7.04 -8.15
C ALA A 163 9.63 -6.23 -8.21
N ALA A 164 8.82 -6.47 -9.25
CA ALA A 164 7.51 -5.87 -9.41
C ALA A 164 6.58 -6.31 -8.28
N TYR A 165 6.30 -7.62 -8.22
CA TYR A 165 5.32 -8.21 -7.30
C TYR A 165 5.71 -8.08 -5.83
N ALA A 166 7.00 -8.19 -5.50
CA ALA A 166 7.46 -7.97 -4.14
C ALA A 166 7.34 -6.49 -3.70
N ALA A 167 7.41 -5.55 -4.65
CA ALA A 167 7.18 -4.14 -4.36
C ALA A 167 5.69 -3.81 -4.17
N ILE A 168 4.77 -4.52 -4.84
CA ILE A 168 3.31 -4.44 -4.63
C ILE A 168 3.00 -4.63 -3.14
N LEU A 169 3.46 -5.75 -2.58
CA LEU A 169 3.17 -6.15 -1.19
C LEU A 169 3.54 -5.12 -0.14
N VAL A 170 4.54 -4.28 -0.44
CA VAL A 170 5.00 -3.29 0.52
C VAL A 170 3.97 -2.19 0.75
N ALA A 171 3.39 -1.63 -0.32
CA ALA A 171 2.38 -0.59 -0.14
C ALA A 171 1.12 -1.20 0.48
N GLU A 172 0.70 -2.33 -0.06
CA GLU A 172 -0.57 -2.94 0.29
C GLU A 172 -0.64 -3.41 1.74
N GLU A 173 0.41 -4.03 2.27
CA GLU A 173 0.36 -4.50 3.67
C GLU A 173 0.45 -3.35 4.69
N VAL A 174 1.15 -2.26 4.36
CA VAL A 174 1.18 -1.07 5.22
C VAL A 174 -0.19 -0.39 5.23
N LEU A 175 -0.80 -0.25 4.06
CA LEU A 175 -2.12 0.34 3.91
C LEU A 175 -3.20 -0.55 4.53
N ASP A 176 -3.16 -1.87 4.36
CA ASP A 176 -4.17 -2.80 4.88
C ASP A 176 -4.36 -2.66 6.40
N VAL A 177 -3.26 -2.61 7.18
CA VAL A 177 -3.35 -2.42 8.64
C VAL A 177 -3.97 -1.07 8.97
N MET A 178 -3.55 0.01 8.30
CA MET A 178 -4.12 1.36 8.49
C MET A 178 -5.61 1.37 8.19
N GLN A 179 -6.02 0.80 7.07
CA GLN A 179 -7.40 0.83 6.59
C GLN A 179 -8.30 -0.06 7.44
N ARG A 180 -7.80 -1.19 7.97
CA ARG A 180 -8.52 -2.04 8.93
C ARG A 180 -8.82 -1.33 10.24
N ASP A 181 -7.91 -0.48 10.72
CA ASP A 181 -8.17 0.36 11.88
C ASP A 181 -9.23 1.42 11.52
N TRP A 182 -9.06 2.10 10.39
CA TRP A 182 -9.93 3.20 10.01
C TRP A 182 -11.38 2.75 9.74
N MET A 183 -11.58 1.60 9.09
CA MET A 183 -12.92 1.10 8.79
C MET A 183 -13.75 0.79 10.05
N ARG A 184 -13.10 0.58 11.20
CA ARG A 184 -13.74 0.23 12.49
C ARG A 184 -13.92 1.42 13.43
N ASP A 185 -13.31 2.56 13.14
CA ASP A 185 -13.30 3.73 14.03
C ASP A 185 -14.49 4.67 13.74
N GLU A 186 -15.45 4.71 14.66
CA GLU A 186 -16.66 5.53 14.53
C GLU A 186 -16.39 7.04 14.45
N ARG A 187 -15.21 7.52 14.88
CA ARG A 187 -14.79 8.93 14.79
C ARG A 187 -14.50 9.36 13.35
N ILE A 188 -14.31 8.40 12.43
CA ILE A 188 -13.97 8.64 11.03
C ILE A 188 -15.22 8.87 10.20
N ALA A 189 -15.13 9.72 9.17
CA ALA A 189 -16.24 10.00 8.27
C ALA A 189 -16.81 8.70 7.66
N PRO A 190 -18.13 8.47 7.71
CA PRO A 190 -18.72 7.20 7.29
C PRO A 190 -18.31 6.74 5.89
N PHE A 191 -18.30 7.63 4.90
CA PHE A 191 -17.89 7.29 3.53
C PHE A 191 -16.42 6.84 3.45
N VAL A 192 -15.54 7.37 4.29
CA VAL A 192 -14.13 6.94 4.36
C VAL A 192 -14.05 5.53 4.95
N ARG A 193 -14.86 5.20 5.96
CA ARG A 193 -14.92 3.83 6.49
C ARG A 193 -15.37 2.84 5.42
N THR A 194 -16.38 3.20 4.63
CA THR A 194 -16.85 2.37 3.50
C THR A 194 -15.77 2.17 2.44
N ILE A 195 -15.07 3.25 2.04
CA ILE A 195 -13.93 3.16 1.12
C ILE A 195 -12.87 2.17 1.62
N ASN A 196 -12.50 2.28 2.90
CA ASN A 196 -11.51 1.39 3.50
C ASN A 196 -12.01 -0.06 3.59
N ASN A 197 -13.29 -0.27 3.91
CA ASN A 197 -13.89 -1.61 3.94
C ASN A 197 -13.85 -2.28 2.57
N ILE A 198 -14.24 -1.56 1.51
CA ILE A 198 -14.19 -2.09 0.14
C ILE A 198 -12.76 -2.49 -0.21
N HIS A 199 -11.81 -1.55 -0.06
CA HIS A 199 -10.41 -1.80 -0.42
C HIS A 199 -9.82 -3.00 0.33
N VAL A 200 -10.00 -3.06 1.66
CA VAL A 200 -9.47 -4.15 2.51
C VAL A 200 -10.02 -5.52 2.11
N VAL A 201 -11.30 -5.62 1.71
CA VAL A 201 -11.89 -6.89 1.29
C VAL A 201 -11.30 -7.34 -0.05
N GLU A 202 -11.15 -6.41 -0.99
CA GLU A 202 -10.67 -6.71 -2.34
C GLU A 202 -9.15 -6.99 -2.35
N GLU A 203 -8.36 -6.19 -1.66
CA GLU A 203 -6.89 -6.24 -1.62
C GLU A 203 -6.33 -7.53 -0.99
N SER A 204 -7.12 -8.20 -0.13
CA SER A 204 -6.74 -9.50 0.43
C SER A 204 -6.43 -10.56 -0.64
N ARG A 205 -7.06 -10.45 -1.83
CA ARG A 205 -6.84 -11.33 -2.98
C ARG A 205 -5.55 -11.00 -3.70
N HIS A 206 -5.29 -9.72 -3.92
CA HIS A 206 -4.12 -9.21 -4.64
C HIS A 206 -2.84 -9.50 -3.85
N MET A 207 -2.84 -9.26 -2.53
CA MET A 207 -1.73 -9.65 -1.65
C MET A 207 -1.41 -11.14 -1.71
N LYS A 208 -2.43 -12.00 -1.75
CA LYS A 208 -2.23 -13.46 -1.87
C LYS A 208 -1.54 -13.82 -3.18
N PHE A 209 -2.01 -13.24 -4.29
CA PHE A 209 -1.41 -13.43 -5.61
C PHE A 209 0.05 -12.94 -5.65
N ALA A 210 0.30 -11.73 -5.17
CA ALA A 210 1.64 -11.14 -5.18
C ALA A 210 2.65 -11.91 -4.30
N ARG A 211 2.22 -12.48 -3.16
CA ARG A 211 3.06 -13.37 -2.34
C ARG A 211 3.43 -14.65 -3.09
N GLU A 212 2.49 -15.24 -3.83
CA GLU A 212 2.73 -16.46 -4.62
C GLU A 212 3.67 -16.20 -5.80
N GLU A 213 3.42 -15.15 -6.59
CA GLU A 213 4.30 -14.77 -7.70
C GLU A 213 5.71 -14.44 -7.22
N THR A 214 5.83 -13.76 -6.07
CA THR A 214 7.14 -13.46 -5.47
C THR A 214 7.90 -14.74 -5.10
N ARG A 215 7.25 -15.71 -4.45
CA ARG A 215 7.88 -16.99 -4.11
C ARG A 215 8.27 -17.78 -5.35
N SER A 216 7.34 -17.91 -6.30
CA SER A 216 7.54 -18.65 -7.55
C SER A 216 8.73 -18.10 -8.33
N ARG A 217 8.80 -16.79 -8.55
CA ARG A 217 9.87 -16.18 -9.33
C ARG A 217 11.22 -16.12 -8.61
N LEU A 218 11.22 -16.17 -7.28
CA LEU A 218 12.44 -16.33 -6.49
C LEU A 218 12.86 -17.79 -6.33
N ALA A 219 12.03 -18.77 -6.71
CA ALA A 219 12.39 -20.18 -6.66
C ALA A 219 13.60 -20.42 -7.59
N GLY A 220 14.67 -21.01 -7.04
CA GLY A 220 15.93 -21.20 -7.77
C GLY A 220 16.75 -19.91 -8.03
N ALA A 221 16.32 -18.73 -7.54
CA ALA A 221 17.09 -17.50 -7.70
C ALA A 221 18.43 -17.59 -6.95
N GLY A 222 19.54 -17.35 -7.68
CA GLY A 222 20.88 -17.29 -7.12
C GLY A 222 21.09 -16.10 -6.16
N TRP A 223 22.19 -16.15 -5.40
CA TRP A 223 22.47 -15.16 -4.35
C TRP A 223 22.46 -13.71 -4.85
N LEU A 224 23.13 -13.41 -5.97
CA LEU A 224 23.21 -12.05 -6.49
C LEU A 224 21.84 -11.48 -6.88
N ARG A 225 21.01 -12.31 -7.54
CA ARG A 225 19.64 -11.93 -7.92
C ARG A 225 18.79 -11.62 -6.70
N ARG A 226 18.94 -12.40 -5.61
CA ARG A 226 18.26 -12.11 -4.33
C ARG A 226 18.74 -10.81 -3.70
N GLN A 227 20.05 -10.52 -3.70
CA GLN A 227 20.58 -9.27 -3.17
C GLN A 227 20.05 -8.04 -3.92
N ILE A 228 20.01 -8.11 -5.25
CA ILE A 228 19.49 -7.03 -6.09
C ILE A 228 18.01 -6.80 -5.80
N ASN A 229 17.21 -7.86 -5.81
CA ASN A 229 15.77 -7.76 -5.51
C ASN A 229 15.50 -7.22 -4.11
N ALA A 230 16.21 -7.72 -3.10
CA ALA A 230 16.12 -7.23 -1.73
C ALA A 230 16.37 -5.72 -1.64
N LEU A 231 17.40 -5.24 -2.34
CA LEU A 231 17.75 -3.82 -2.37
C LEU A 231 16.68 -3.00 -3.09
N VAL A 232 16.22 -3.45 -4.26
CA VAL A 232 15.19 -2.76 -5.05
C VAL A 232 13.89 -2.64 -4.27
N VAL A 233 13.40 -3.73 -3.68
CA VAL A 233 12.17 -3.72 -2.88
C VAL A 233 12.31 -2.71 -1.73
N ALA A 234 13.42 -2.75 -0.99
CA ALA A 234 13.63 -1.82 0.12
C ALA A 234 13.70 -0.34 -0.29
N ILE A 235 14.32 -0.04 -1.45
CA ILE A 235 14.36 1.32 -2.00
C ILE A 235 12.95 1.79 -2.36
N VAL A 236 12.16 0.93 -3.02
CA VAL A 236 10.78 1.24 -3.38
C VAL A 236 9.94 1.47 -2.12
N SER A 237 10.07 0.61 -1.11
CA SER A 237 9.40 0.77 0.19
C SER A 237 9.72 2.09 0.85
N TYR A 238 11.00 2.48 0.85
CA TYR A 238 11.42 3.75 1.42
C TYR A 238 10.69 4.92 0.76
N PHE A 239 10.61 4.93 -0.58
CA PHE A 239 9.98 6.03 -1.30
C PHE A 239 8.45 6.06 -1.16
N ILE A 240 7.79 4.90 -1.09
CA ILE A 240 6.35 4.80 -0.84
C ILE A 240 6.03 5.37 0.54
N VAL A 241 6.62 4.80 1.59
CA VAL A 241 6.32 5.18 2.99
C VAL A 241 6.64 6.64 3.24
N THR A 242 7.77 7.15 2.72
CA THR A 242 8.14 8.56 2.90
C THR A 242 7.33 9.53 2.03
N SER A 243 6.49 9.04 1.12
CA SER A 243 5.58 9.85 0.28
C SER A 243 4.13 9.86 0.77
N MET A 244 3.72 8.92 1.62
CA MET A 244 2.33 8.76 2.10
C MET A 244 1.73 10.06 2.63
N VAL A 245 2.50 10.82 3.42
CA VAL A 245 2.07 12.10 3.99
C VAL A 245 2.85 13.26 3.37
N HIS A 246 2.18 14.02 2.51
CA HIS A 246 2.75 15.16 1.84
C HIS A 246 2.85 16.36 2.77
N LYS A 247 3.99 17.06 2.84
CA LYS A 247 4.21 18.20 3.76
C LYS A 247 3.16 19.32 3.69
N LYS A 248 2.48 19.48 2.55
CA LYS A 248 1.42 20.48 2.38
C LYS A 248 0.14 20.15 3.17
N VAL A 249 -0.04 18.92 3.66
CA VAL A 249 -1.19 18.59 4.53
C VAL A 249 -1.25 19.52 5.74
N TYR A 250 -0.09 19.86 6.32
CA TYR A 250 -0.02 20.75 7.48
C TYR A 250 -0.51 22.16 7.14
N ALA A 251 -0.04 22.73 6.03
CA ALA A 251 -0.49 24.05 5.57
C ALA A 251 -1.99 24.07 5.26
N ASN A 252 -2.49 23.02 4.60
CA ASN A 252 -3.90 22.90 4.25
C ASN A 252 -4.79 22.67 5.48
N ALA A 253 -4.23 22.11 6.57
CA ALA A 253 -4.89 22.02 7.87
C ALA A 253 -4.75 23.28 8.74
N GLY A 254 -4.17 24.35 8.21
CA GLY A 254 -3.99 25.61 8.93
C GLY A 254 -2.89 25.57 10.00
N LEU A 255 -1.93 24.66 9.87
CA LEU A 255 -0.80 24.51 10.78
C LEU A 255 0.49 25.14 10.20
N ASP A 256 1.44 25.46 11.08
CA ASP A 256 2.81 25.81 10.71
C ASP A 256 3.50 24.59 10.08
N PRO A 257 3.81 24.61 8.78
CA PRO A 257 4.35 23.44 8.09
C PRO A 257 5.77 23.09 8.52
N GLU A 258 6.57 24.06 8.95
CA GLU A 258 7.95 23.84 9.36
C GLU A 258 8.00 23.18 10.74
N ARG A 259 7.21 23.69 11.69
CA ARG A 259 7.04 23.06 13.00
C ARG A 259 6.44 21.67 12.87
N ALA A 260 5.35 21.51 12.14
CA ALA A 260 4.68 20.23 11.95
C ALA A 260 5.62 19.18 11.33
N THR A 261 6.35 19.55 10.27
CA THR A 261 7.34 18.65 9.64
C THR A 261 8.43 18.21 10.63
N ARG A 262 8.90 19.12 11.49
CA ARG A 262 9.94 18.81 12.48
C ARG A 262 9.42 17.87 13.57
N GLU A 263 8.23 18.11 14.09
CA GLU A 263 7.62 17.26 15.12
C GLU A 263 7.24 15.89 14.56
N ALA A 264 6.61 15.83 13.38
CA ALA A 264 6.31 14.57 12.69
C ALA A 264 7.56 13.71 12.46
N LYS A 265 8.67 14.32 12.02
CA LYS A 265 9.95 13.60 11.81
C LYS A 265 10.49 12.96 13.10
N ASN A 266 10.22 13.56 14.25
CA ASN A 266 10.71 13.11 15.55
C ASN A 266 9.66 12.31 16.34
N ASN A 267 8.47 12.10 15.78
CA ASN A 267 7.37 11.43 16.46
C ASN A 267 7.61 9.90 16.57
N GLU A 268 8.06 9.44 17.74
CA GLU A 268 8.30 8.02 17.98
C GLU A 268 7.02 7.18 18.06
N HIS A 269 5.88 7.76 18.44
CA HIS A 269 4.58 7.07 18.40
C HIS A 269 4.26 6.66 16.97
N HIS A 270 4.30 7.61 16.04
CA HIS A 270 4.01 7.35 14.63
C HIS A 270 4.99 6.34 14.00
N LYS A 271 6.29 6.46 14.30
CA LYS A 271 7.30 5.49 13.83
C LYS A 271 7.07 4.10 14.41
N SER A 272 6.66 4.00 15.67
CA SER A 272 6.36 2.71 16.29
C SER A 272 5.14 2.05 15.65
N LEU A 273 4.11 2.83 15.37
CA LEU A 273 2.90 2.36 14.71
C LEU A 273 3.17 1.87 13.28
N LEU A 274 4.03 2.58 12.53
CA LEU A 274 4.50 2.11 11.22
C LEU A 274 5.28 0.78 11.34
N ARG A 275 6.24 0.68 12.26
CA ARG A 275 7.01 -0.57 12.48
C ARG A 275 6.10 -1.75 12.81
N SER A 276 5.15 -1.59 13.73
CA SER A 276 4.25 -2.68 14.12
C SER A 276 3.38 -3.15 12.96
N SER A 277 2.93 -2.21 12.13
CA SER A 277 2.06 -2.49 10.98
C SER A 277 2.80 -3.20 9.84
N CYS A 278 4.12 -3.05 9.76
CA CYS A 278 4.95 -3.74 8.76
C CYS A 278 5.41 -5.14 9.17
N SER A 279 5.04 -5.63 10.36
CA SER A 279 5.56 -6.87 10.91
C SER A 279 5.32 -8.09 10.00
N GLY A 280 4.09 -8.25 9.50
CA GLY A 280 3.72 -9.34 8.58
C GLY A 280 4.45 -9.27 7.23
N LEU A 281 4.73 -8.06 6.74
CA LEU A 281 5.52 -7.82 5.53
C LEU A 281 6.97 -8.22 5.75
N MET A 282 7.56 -7.78 6.87
CA MET A 282 8.95 -8.10 7.20
C MET A 282 9.14 -9.61 7.40
N GLU A 283 8.18 -10.29 8.03
CA GLU A 283 8.19 -11.76 8.15
C GLU A 283 8.18 -12.43 6.77
N PHE A 284 7.30 -11.99 5.87
CA PHE A 284 7.24 -12.52 4.52
C PHE A 284 8.54 -12.29 3.73
N LEU A 285 9.05 -11.05 3.72
CA LEU A 285 10.30 -10.71 3.05
C LEU A 285 11.48 -11.50 3.63
N GLY A 286 11.47 -11.77 4.93
CA GLY A 286 12.42 -12.66 5.60
C GLY A 286 12.34 -14.07 5.06
N SER A 287 11.14 -14.65 5.01
CA SER A 287 10.89 -16.00 4.46
C SER A 287 11.29 -16.14 2.99
N ALA A 288 11.16 -15.06 2.20
CA ALA A 288 11.55 -15.02 0.79
C ALA A 288 13.05 -14.75 0.58
N GLY A 289 13.83 -14.52 1.66
CA GLY A 289 15.26 -14.21 1.58
C GLY A 289 15.58 -12.81 1.06
N LEU A 290 14.64 -11.86 1.24
CA LEU A 290 14.75 -10.46 0.81
C LEU A 290 15.18 -9.50 1.94
N LEU A 291 15.45 -10.00 3.15
CA LEU A 291 16.03 -9.25 4.26
C LEU A 291 17.56 -9.44 4.34
N THR A 292 18.26 -8.68 3.52
CA THR A 292 19.73 -8.60 3.47
C THR A 292 20.24 -7.49 4.39
N LYS A 293 21.54 -7.48 4.72
CA LYS A 293 22.13 -6.39 5.53
C LYS A 293 21.87 -5.00 4.91
N ALA A 294 21.97 -4.89 3.58
CA ALA A 294 21.74 -3.64 2.87
C ALA A 294 20.25 -3.24 2.87
N SER A 295 19.34 -4.18 2.58
CA SER A 295 17.89 -3.87 2.58
C SER A 295 17.38 -3.53 3.98
N MET A 296 17.82 -4.26 5.01
CA MET A 296 17.48 -3.95 6.42
C MET A 296 17.93 -2.56 6.84
N TRP A 297 19.08 -2.07 6.37
CA TRP A 297 19.51 -0.71 6.66
C TRP A 297 18.53 0.33 6.09
N ILE A 298 18.01 0.11 4.88
CA ILE A 298 17.02 1.00 4.25
C ILE A 298 15.69 0.95 5.00
N TYR A 299 15.20 -0.24 5.35
CA TYR A 299 13.97 -0.42 6.13
C TYR A 299 14.02 0.32 7.48
N LYS A 300 15.15 0.26 8.18
CA LYS A 300 15.36 1.03 9.43
C LYS A 300 15.28 2.54 9.19
N ARG A 301 15.81 3.05 8.08
CA ARG A 301 15.70 4.48 7.73
C ARG A 301 14.28 4.90 7.35
N ALA A 302 13.46 3.96 6.88
CA ALA A 302 12.03 4.16 6.64
C ALA A 302 11.16 3.98 7.90
N ASN A 303 11.74 3.55 9.03
CA ASN A 303 11.01 3.14 10.24
C ASN A 303 10.08 1.94 10.02
N LEU A 304 10.53 0.95 9.24
CA LEU A 304 9.83 -0.32 9.01
C LEU A 304 10.46 -1.49 9.80
N LEU A 305 11.65 -1.26 10.37
CA LEU A 305 12.41 -2.15 11.26
C LEU A 305 13.02 -1.38 12.43
#